data_AF-A0AAW5MS30-F1
#
_entry.id   AF-A0AAW5MS30-F1
#
_cell.length_a   1.000
_cell.length_b   1.000
_cell.length_c   1.000
_cell.angle_alpha   90.00
_cell.angle_beta   90.00
_cell.angle_gamma   90.00
#
_symmetry.space_group_name_H-M   'P 1'
#
loop_
_entity.id
_entity.type
_entity.pdbx_description
1 polymer ?
#
loop_
_entity_poly.entity_id
_entity_poly.type
_entity_poly.pdbx_seq_one_letter_code
_entity_poly.pdbx_strand_id
1 'polypeptide(L)'
;QLTVAPGHVVVNDLQTLKETKFPELSWKVDDKKGSAELMEDVIEGKLDYTIADSVAISLFQRVHPELAVALDITDEQPVTWFSPLDGDNTLSAALLDFFNEMNEDGTLARIEEKYLGHGDDFDYVDTRTFLRAVDAVLPQLKPLFEKYAEEIDWRLLAAIAYQESHWDAQ
;
A
#
# COMPACT_ATOMS: atom_id res chain seq x y z
N GLN A 1 -10.89 7.53 -18.30
CA GLN A 1 -9.70 7.27 -19.13
C GLN A 1 -8.56 6.82 -18.22
N LEU A 2 -7.76 5.82 -18.61
CA LEU A 2 -6.61 5.34 -17.83
C LEU A 2 -5.60 6.49 -17.60
N THR A 3 -5.29 6.75 -16.34
CA THR A 3 -4.33 7.79 -15.93
C THR A 3 -3.27 7.18 -15.01
N VAL A 4 -2.00 7.57 -15.18
CA VAL A 4 -0.87 7.05 -14.40
C VAL A 4 -0.05 8.18 -13.79
N ALA A 5 0.55 7.89 -12.64
CA ALA A 5 1.44 8.81 -11.94
C ALA A 5 2.76 9.00 -12.72
N PRO A 6 3.46 10.14 -12.55
CA PRO A 6 4.70 10.39 -13.24
C PRO A 6 5.81 9.50 -12.67
N GLY A 7 6.71 9.02 -13.54
CA GLY A 7 7.85 8.19 -13.12
C GLY A 7 7.53 6.72 -12.82
N HIS A 8 6.27 6.29 -13.00
CA HIS A 8 5.91 4.88 -12.83
C HIS A 8 6.56 4.03 -13.94
N VAL A 9 7.26 2.95 -13.54
CA VAL A 9 8.01 2.07 -14.46
C VAL A 9 7.10 1.47 -15.54
N VAL A 10 5.84 1.26 -15.20
CA VAL A 10 4.78 0.71 -16.06
C VAL A 10 4.57 1.46 -17.38
N VAL A 11 5.00 2.72 -17.52
CA VAL A 11 4.85 3.46 -18.78
C VAL A 11 5.57 2.75 -19.93
N ASN A 12 6.72 2.14 -19.68
CA ASN A 12 7.46 1.37 -20.68
C ASN A 12 6.73 0.07 -21.05
N ASP A 13 6.10 -0.58 -20.07
CA ASP A 13 5.30 -1.79 -20.29
C ASP A 13 4.04 -1.48 -21.09
N LEU A 14 3.36 -0.36 -20.81
CA LEU A 14 2.21 0.11 -21.57
C LEU A 14 2.57 0.45 -23.02
N GLN A 15 3.75 1.04 -23.26
CA GLN A 15 4.26 1.25 -24.62
C GLN A 15 4.47 -0.07 -25.34
N THR A 16 5.13 -1.03 -24.70
CA THR A 16 5.35 -2.36 -25.28
C THR A 16 4.03 -3.07 -25.58
N LEU A 17 3.06 -3.01 -24.68
CA LEU A 17 1.72 -3.59 -24.87
C LEU A 17 0.97 -2.92 -26.02
N LYS A 18 1.09 -1.60 -26.16
CA LYS A 18 0.48 -0.86 -27.27
C LYS A 18 1.05 -1.30 -28.62
N GLU A 19 2.37 -1.42 -28.72
CA GLU A 19 3.05 -1.78 -29.97
C GLU A 19 2.82 -3.24 -30.36
N THR A 20 2.69 -4.14 -29.39
CA THR A 20 2.68 -5.58 -29.64
C THR A 20 1.28 -6.20 -29.67
N LYS A 21 0.35 -5.72 -28.84
CA LYS A 21 -0.94 -6.41 -28.60
C LYS A 21 -2.17 -5.50 -28.73
N PHE A 22 -2.09 -4.25 -28.27
CA PHE A 22 -3.25 -3.37 -28.14
C PHE A 22 -3.00 -1.99 -28.78
N PRO A 23 -3.09 -1.86 -30.12
CA PRO A 23 -2.77 -0.60 -30.82
C PRO A 23 -3.61 0.61 -30.38
N GLU A 24 -4.86 0.36 -29.96
CA GLU A 24 -5.80 1.39 -29.48
C GLU A 24 -5.57 1.79 -28.01
N LEU A 25 -4.61 1.17 -27.32
CA LEU A 25 -4.28 1.50 -25.94
C LEU A 25 -3.83 2.97 -25.84
N SER A 26 -4.48 3.68 -24.92
CA SER A 26 -4.15 5.06 -24.60
C SER A 26 -4.23 5.28 -23.09
N TRP A 27 -3.29 6.08 -22.60
CA TRP A 27 -3.22 6.50 -21.22
C TRP A 27 -2.79 7.96 -21.16
N LYS A 28 -3.04 8.59 -20.01
CA LYS A 28 -2.55 9.93 -19.69
C LYS A 28 -1.56 9.81 -18.52
N VAL A 29 -0.45 10.54 -18.59
CA VAL A 29 0.41 10.76 -17.41
C VAL A 29 -0.03 12.08 -16.76
N ASP A 30 -0.29 12.05 -15.45
CA ASP A 30 -0.60 13.27 -14.70
C ASP A 30 0.63 13.75 -13.94
N ASP A 31 1.27 14.80 -14.44
CA ASP A 31 2.55 15.29 -13.89
C ASP A 31 2.43 15.91 -12.48
N LYS A 32 1.21 16.06 -11.96
CA LYS A 32 0.95 16.72 -10.68
C LYS A 32 0.53 15.77 -9.58
N LYS A 33 0.03 14.59 -9.93
CA LYS A 33 -0.56 13.65 -8.97
C LYS A 33 0.28 12.41 -8.77
N GLY A 34 0.47 12.03 -7.50
CA GLY A 34 1.07 10.74 -7.14
C GLY A 34 0.07 9.59 -7.24
N SER A 35 0.55 8.35 -7.12
CA SER A 35 -0.29 7.14 -7.18
C SER A 35 -1.42 7.15 -6.16
N ALA A 36 -1.15 7.66 -4.94
CA ALA A 36 -2.13 7.82 -3.87
C ALA A 36 -3.33 8.70 -4.30
N GLU A 37 -3.05 9.91 -4.81
CA GLU A 37 -4.10 10.86 -5.23
C GLU A 37 -4.88 10.34 -6.45
N LEU A 38 -4.23 9.57 -7.34
CA LEU A 38 -4.93 8.93 -8.46
C LEU A 38 -5.83 7.79 -8.01
N MET A 39 -5.45 7.02 -6.98
CA MET A 39 -6.32 6.01 -6.38
C MET A 39 -7.52 6.66 -5.68
N GLU A 40 -7.32 7.78 -4.96
CA GLU A 40 -8.42 8.57 -4.38
C GLU A 40 -9.38 9.07 -5.46
N ASP A 41 -8.87 9.62 -6.57
CA ASP A 41 -9.71 10.05 -7.69
C ASP A 41 -10.53 8.89 -8.29
N VAL A 42 -10.01 7.65 -8.28
CA VAL A 42 -10.76 6.46 -8.71
C VAL A 42 -11.88 6.14 -7.74
N ILE A 43 -11.58 6.16 -6.43
CA ILE A 43 -12.57 5.94 -5.37
C ILE A 43 -13.71 6.96 -5.43
N GLU A 44 -13.39 8.23 -5.70
CA GLU A 44 -14.35 9.33 -5.83
C GLU A 44 -15.09 9.34 -7.19
N GLY A 45 -14.76 8.42 -8.11
CA GLY A 45 -15.36 8.33 -9.44
C GLY A 45 -14.96 9.45 -10.40
N LYS A 46 -13.88 10.19 -10.09
CA LYS A 46 -13.29 11.20 -10.97
C LYS A 46 -12.42 10.57 -12.07
N LEU A 47 -11.86 9.39 -11.80
CA LEU A 47 -11.11 8.57 -12.74
C LEU A 47 -11.72 7.18 -12.83
N ASP A 48 -11.74 6.61 -14.04
CA ASP A 48 -12.23 5.25 -14.23
C ASP A 48 -11.19 4.21 -13.77
N TYR A 49 -9.90 4.46 -14.08
CA TYR A 49 -8.80 3.52 -13.85
C TYR A 49 -7.48 4.25 -13.61
N THR A 50 -6.69 3.69 -12.71
CA THR A 50 -5.28 4.05 -12.47
C THR A 50 -4.42 2.79 -12.39
N ILE A 51 -3.10 2.97 -12.40
CA ILE A 51 -2.13 1.90 -12.14
C ILE A 51 -1.23 2.35 -10.98
N ALA A 52 -0.99 1.44 -10.05
CA ALA A 52 -0.11 1.63 -8.91
C ALA A 52 0.58 0.31 -8.54
N ASP A 53 1.68 0.39 -7.80
CA ASP A 53 2.34 -0.77 -7.20
C ASP A 53 1.39 -1.58 -6.31
N SER A 54 1.50 -2.90 -6.37
CA SER A 54 0.69 -3.83 -5.56
C SER A 54 0.77 -3.49 -4.06
N VAL A 55 1.96 -3.16 -3.57
CA VAL A 55 2.19 -2.71 -2.19
C VAL A 55 1.36 -1.47 -1.84
N ALA A 56 1.33 -0.48 -2.73
CA ALA A 56 0.57 0.75 -2.49
C ALA A 56 -0.93 0.49 -2.51
N ILE A 57 -1.40 -0.36 -3.44
CA ILE A 57 -2.80 -0.78 -3.54
C ILE A 57 -3.22 -1.51 -2.26
N SER A 58 -2.45 -2.51 -1.82
CA SER A 58 -2.77 -3.30 -0.62
C SER A 58 -2.84 -2.43 0.63
N LEU A 59 -2.01 -1.39 0.73
CA LEU A 59 -2.10 -0.42 1.83
C LEU A 59 -3.35 0.45 1.72
N PHE A 60 -3.70 0.91 0.51
CA PHE A 60 -4.88 1.74 0.27
C PHE A 60 -6.19 0.99 0.52
N GLN A 61 -6.28 -0.28 0.12
CA GLN A 61 -7.48 -1.10 0.30
C GLN A 61 -7.88 -1.26 1.77
N ARG A 62 -6.94 -1.13 2.72
CA ARG A 62 -7.23 -1.18 4.16
C ARG A 62 -8.15 -0.07 4.65
N VAL A 63 -8.12 1.08 3.99
CA VAL A 63 -8.95 2.25 4.32
C VAL A 63 -10.01 2.53 3.25
N HIS A 64 -9.83 1.98 2.04
CA HIS A 64 -10.70 2.13 0.89
C HIS A 64 -11.06 0.76 0.29
N PRO A 65 -11.90 -0.05 0.96
CA PRO A 65 -12.25 -1.39 0.49
C PRO A 65 -12.93 -1.37 -0.89
N GLU A 66 -13.57 -0.28 -1.29
CA GLU A 66 -14.17 -0.09 -2.61
C GLU A 66 -13.17 -0.06 -3.78
N LEU A 67 -11.87 0.15 -3.51
CA LEU A 67 -10.82 0.10 -4.52
C LEU A 67 -10.58 -1.36 -4.94
N ALA A 68 -10.96 -1.70 -6.18
CA ALA A 68 -10.83 -3.06 -6.71
C ALA A 68 -9.67 -3.20 -7.69
N VAL A 69 -8.89 -4.28 -7.56
CA VAL A 69 -7.88 -4.67 -8.55
C VAL A 69 -8.55 -5.37 -9.72
N ALA A 70 -8.35 -4.84 -10.93
CA ALA A 70 -8.95 -5.41 -12.14
C ALA A 70 -8.08 -6.51 -12.77
N LEU A 71 -6.77 -6.28 -12.85
CA LEU A 71 -5.79 -7.20 -13.43
C LEU A 71 -4.36 -6.76 -13.09
N ASP A 72 -3.43 -7.71 -13.14
CA ASP A 72 -1.99 -7.47 -13.08
C ASP A 72 -1.45 -7.18 -14.48
N ILE A 73 -0.64 -6.14 -14.62
CA ILE A 73 -0.12 -5.69 -15.93
C ILE A 73 1.22 -6.35 -16.24
N THR A 74 2.02 -6.61 -15.21
CA THR A 74 3.35 -7.22 -15.28
C THR A 74 3.45 -8.37 -14.30
N ASP A 75 4.40 -9.26 -14.55
CA ASP A 75 4.83 -10.21 -13.53
C ASP A 75 5.51 -9.48 -12.36
N GLU A 76 5.72 -10.20 -11.25
CA GLU A 76 6.44 -9.69 -10.07
C GLU A 76 7.84 -9.18 -10.44
N GLN A 77 8.16 -7.97 -9.97
CA GLN A 77 9.46 -7.34 -10.22
C GLN A 77 10.22 -7.16 -8.90
N PRO A 78 11.54 -7.44 -8.90
CA PRO A 78 12.35 -7.26 -7.70
C PRO A 78 12.58 -5.77 -7.40
N VAL A 79 12.41 -5.38 -6.13
CA VAL A 79 12.84 -4.07 -5.64
C VAL A 79 14.37 -4.06 -5.54
N THR A 80 15.02 -3.19 -6.30
CA THR A 80 16.49 -3.14 -6.40
C THR A 80 17.02 -1.77 -6.01
N TRP A 81 18.16 -1.74 -5.33
CA TRP A 81 18.87 -0.50 -5.01
C TRP A 81 19.94 -0.23 -6.08
N PHE A 82 20.04 1.03 -6.51
CA PHE A 82 21.05 1.47 -7.46
C PHE A 82 22.17 2.23 -6.74
N SER A 83 23.41 1.91 -7.09
CA SER A 83 24.60 2.68 -6.70
C SER A 83 25.21 3.37 -7.93
N PRO A 84 26.01 4.43 -7.74
CA PRO A 84 26.78 5.01 -8.84
C PRO A 84 27.66 3.96 -9.51
N LEU A 85 27.74 4.00 -10.84
CA LEU A 85 28.68 3.18 -11.58
C LEU A 85 30.06 3.84 -11.52
N ASP A 86 30.93 3.31 -10.68
CA ASP A 86 32.33 3.72 -10.60
C ASP A 86 33.28 2.51 -10.67
N GLY A 87 34.58 2.76 -10.54
CA GLY A 87 35.59 1.71 -10.51
C GLY A 87 35.81 1.09 -9.13
N ASP A 88 35.09 1.54 -8.11
CA ASP A 88 35.27 1.13 -6.72
C ASP A 88 34.10 0.23 -6.27
N ASN A 89 34.36 -1.07 -6.21
CA ASN A 89 33.34 -2.05 -5.84
C ASN A 89 33.10 -2.16 -4.33
N THR A 90 33.73 -1.34 -3.49
CA THR A 90 33.60 -1.45 -2.02
C THR A 90 32.16 -1.28 -1.54
N LEU A 91 31.41 -0.30 -2.08
CA LEU A 91 30.01 -0.10 -1.72
C LEU A 91 29.12 -1.26 -2.17
N SER A 92 29.28 -1.70 -3.42
CA SER A 92 28.49 -2.81 -3.98
C SER A 92 28.75 -4.11 -3.21
N ALA A 93 30.00 -4.38 -2.82
CA ALA A 93 30.35 -5.53 -1.99
C ALA A 93 29.71 -5.42 -0.58
N ALA A 94 29.80 -4.25 0.07
CA ALA A 94 29.19 -4.04 1.38
C ALA A 94 27.66 -4.16 1.36
N LEU A 95 26.99 -3.70 0.29
CA LEU A 95 25.55 -3.88 0.11
C LEU A 95 25.18 -5.36 -0.07
N LEU A 96 25.98 -6.12 -0.82
CA LEU A 96 25.77 -7.55 -0.97
C LEU A 96 25.88 -8.28 0.38
N ASP A 97 26.93 -7.99 1.16
CA ASP A 97 27.12 -8.57 2.49
C ASP A 97 25.96 -8.20 3.43
N PHE A 98 25.51 -6.94 3.41
CA PHE A 98 24.38 -6.46 4.21
C PHE A 98 23.08 -7.20 3.90
N PHE A 99 22.73 -7.37 2.62
CA PHE A 99 21.50 -8.08 2.25
C PHE A 99 21.60 -9.58 2.50
N ASN A 100 22.79 -10.17 2.39
CA ASN A 100 23.01 -11.57 2.76
C ASN A 100 22.75 -11.78 4.27
N GLU A 101 23.33 -10.93 5.12
CA GLU A 101 23.12 -11.00 6.58
C GLU A 101 21.64 -10.83 6.94
N MET A 102 20.95 -9.85 6.36
CA MET A 102 19.52 -9.61 6.58
C MET A 102 18.61 -10.77 6.13
N ASN A 103 19.05 -11.53 5.12
CA ASN A 103 18.30 -12.68 4.63
C ASN A 103 18.56 -13.91 5.51
N GLU A 104 19.81 -14.12 5.94
CA GLU A 104 20.19 -15.22 6.84
C GLU A 104 19.57 -15.10 8.23
N ASP A 105 19.51 -13.88 8.78
CA ASP A 105 18.95 -13.63 10.12
C ASP A 105 17.42 -13.42 10.13
N GLY A 106 16.78 -13.44 8.95
CA GLY A 106 15.35 -13.26 8.78
C GLY A 106 14.84 -11.83 9.03
N THR A 107 15.73 -10.84 9.12
CA THR A 107 15.35 -9.44 9.29
C THR A 107 14.55 -8.92 8.10
N LEU A 108 14.91 -9.32 6.87
CA LEU A 108 14.16 -8.92 5.67
C LEU A 108 12.71 -9.44 5.72
N ALA A 109 12.53 -10.74 6.01
CA ALA A 109 11.21 -11.35 6.14
C ALA A 109 10.36 -10.70 7.25
N ARG A 110 10.97 -10.33 8.39
CA ARG A 110 10.26 -9.60 9.46
C ARG A 110 9.82 -8.20 9.06
N ILE A 111 10.63 -7.50 8.26
CA ILE A 111 10.26 -6.18 7.74
C ILE A 111 9.11 -6.32 6.75
N GLU A 112 9.23 -7.26 5.81
CA GLU A 112 8.19 -7.58 4.85
C GLU A 112 6.87 -7.94 5.54
N GLU A 113 6.88 -8.86 6.49
CA GLU A 113 5.69 -9.24 7.25
C GLU A 113 5.06 -8.03 7.98
N LYS A 114 5.90 -7.26 8.69
CA LYS A 114 5.45 -6.11 9.48
C LYS A 114 4.78 -5.03 8.62
N TYR A 115 5.28 -4.75 7.43
CA TYR A 115 4.79 -3.63 6.61
C TYR A 115 3.86 -4.08 5.48
N LEU A 116 4.05 -5.29 4.93
CA LEU A 116 3.41 -5.80 3.72
C LEU A 116 2.56 -7.06 3.97
N GLY A 117 2.89 -7.89 4.97
CA GLY A 117 2.26 -9.20 5.21
C GLY A 117 0.77 -9.19 5.55
N HIS A 118 0.19 -8.03 5.88
CA HIS A 118 -1.24 -7.95 6.25
C HIS A 118 -2.16 -7.78 5.03
N GLY A 119 -1.71 -8.15 3.84
CA GLY A 119 -2.48 -8.13 2.59
C GLY A 119 -3.24 -9.44 2.31
N ASP A 120 -2.72 -10.57 2.76
CA ASP A 120 -3.25 -11.90 2.37
C ASP A 120 -4.48 -12.33 3.18
N ASP A 121 -4.62 -11.86 4.43
CA ASP A 121 -5.79 -12.07 5.30
C ASP A 121 -6.79 -10.89 5.21
N PHE A 122 -6.92 -10.26 4.03
CA PHE A 122 -7.86 -9.15 3.86
C PHE A 122 -9.32 -9.64 3.82
N ASP A 123 -9.95 -9.76 4.99
CA ASP A 123 -11.40 -9.91 5.08
C ASP A 123 -12.07 -8.56 4.80
N TYR A 124 -12.50 -8.41 3.55
CA TYR A 124 -13.24 -7.26 3.01
C TYR A 124 -14.45 -6.87 3.88
N VAL A 125 -15.12 -7.83 4.53
CA VAL A 125 -16.34 -7.58 5.32
C VAL A 125 -15.98 -7.01 6.70
N ASP A 126 -14.96 -7.55 7.35
CA ASP A 126 -14.51 -7.12 8.67
C ASP A 126 -13.88 -5.71 8.63
N THR A 127 -13.08 -5.43 7.60
CA THR A 127 -12.47 -4.11 7.42
C THR A 127 -13.52 -3.02 7.24
N ARG A 128 -14.56 -3.28 6.43
CA ARG A 128 -15.65 -2.31 6.23
C ARG A 128 -16.45 -2.05 7.51
N THR A 129 -16.64 -3.08 8.32
CA THR A 129 -17.33 -2.97 9.61
C THR A 129 -16.49 -2.16 10.60
N PHE A 130 -15.17 -2.42 10.66
CA PHE A 130 -14.23 -1.64 11.46
C PHE A 130 -14.18 -0.17 11.05
N LEU A 131 -14.02 0.13 9.76
CA LEU A 131 -13.98 1.53 9.28
C LEU A 131 -15.29 2.27 9.61
N ARG A 132 -16.45 1.61 9.43
CA ARG A 132 -17.73 2.20 9.85
C ARG A 132 -17.77 2.48 11.36
N ALA A 133 -17.23 1.59 12.19
CA ALA A 133 -17.14 1.82 13.62
C ALA A 133 -16.15 2.96 13.96
N VAL A 134 -15.04 3.07 13.24
CA VAL A 134 -14.07 4.17 13.36
C VAL A 134 -14.73 5.52 13.02
N ASP A 135 -15.61 5.57 12.03
CA ASP A 135 -16.29 6.82 11.66
C ASP A 135 -17.49 7.13 12.57
N ALA A 136 -18.27 6.12 12.97
CA ALA A 136 -19.53 6.32 13.69
C ALA A 136 -19.40 6.29 15.22
N VAL A 137 -18.51 5.43 15.76
CA VAL A 137 -18.43 5.09 17.19
C VAL A 137 -17.19 5.70 17.83
N LEU A 138 -16.02 5.55 17.21
CA LEU A 138 -14.75 6.03 17.78
C LEU A 138 -14.76 7.53 18.15
N PRO A 139 -15.39 8.47 17.40
CA PRO A 139 -15.39 9.88 17.80
C PRO A 139 -16.06 10.13 19.16
N GLN A 140 -17.03 9.28 19.53
CA GLN A 140 -17.75 9.36 20.81
C GLN A 140 -16.92 8.77 21.96
N LEU A 141 -16.15 7.72 21.69
CA LEU A 141 -15.32 7.02 22.68
C LEU A 141 -13.91 7.59 22.81
N LYS A 142 -13.40 8.28 21.80
CA LYS A 142 -12.05 8.86 21.77
C LYS A 142 -11.71 9.68 23.02
N PRO A 143 -12.59 10.57 23.55
CA PRO A 143 -12.29 11.29 24.78
C PRO A 143 -12.09 10.38 26.00
N LEU A 144 -12.72 9.20 26.04
CA LEU A 144 -12.52 8.21 27.10
C LEU A 144 -11.17 7.52 26.93
N PHE A 145 -10.85 7.06 25.71
CA PHE A 145 -9.55 6.44 25.45
C PHE A 145 -8.40 7.39 25.78
N GLU A 146 -8.45 8.65 25.32
CA GLU A 146 -7.42 9.65 25.62
C GLU A 146 -7.31 9.93 27.13
N LYS A 147 -8.41 9.88 27.87
CA LYS A 147 -8.42 10.09 29.33
C LYS A 147 -7.79 8.93 30.10
N TYR A 148 -8.01 7.69 29.67
CA TYR A 148 -7.61 6.48 30.40
C TYR A 148 -6.36 5.79 29.83
N ALA A 149 -5.79 6.32 28.74
CA ALA A 149 -4.60 5.77 28.12
C ALA A 149 -3.35 5.85 29.01
N GLU A 150 -3.30 6.76 29.99
CA GLU A 150 -2.18 6.94 30.94
C GLU A 150 -0.78 6.73 30.30
N GLU A 151 -0.16 5.57 30.50
CA GLU A 151 1.19 5.23 29.99
C GLU A 151 1.22 4.55 28.60
N ILE A 152 0.07 4.10 28.09
CA ILE A 152 -0.07 3.47 26.76
C ILE A 152 -0.62 4.46 25.73
N ASP A 153 -0.34 4.24 24.45
CA ASP A 153 -0.95 5.05 23.38
C ASP A 153 -2.47 4.80 23.34
N TRP A 154 -3.28 5.87 23.29
CA TRP A 154 -4.74 5.73 23.25
C TRP A 154 -5.24 4.92 22.04
N ARG A 155 -4.48 4.91 20.94
CA ARG A 155 -4.78 4.11 19.75
C ARG A 155 -4.61 2.62 20.03
N LEU A 156 -3.63 2.25 20.85
CA LEU A 156 -3.43 0.87 21.30
C LEU A 156 -4.59 0.45 22.22
N LEU A 157 -4.98 1.30 23.17
CA LEU A 157 -6.12 1.03 24.05
C LEU A 157 -7.43 0.87 23.25
N ALA A 158 -7.65 1.74 22.27
CA ALA A 158 -8.81 1.67 21.39
C ALA A 158 -8.82 0.39 20.53
N ALA A 159 -7.66 -0.01 19.99
CA ALA A 159 -7.51 -1.23 19.22
C ALA A 159 -7.81 -2.49 20.05
N ILE A 160 -7.31 -2.56 21.29
CA ILE A 160 -7.62 -3.66 22.22
C ILE A 160 -9.12 -3.72 22.49
N ALA A 161 -9.75 -2.60 22.83
CA ALA A 161 -11.19 -2.54 23.08
C ALA A 161 -12.04 -2.93 21.85
N TYR A 162 -11.57 -2.63 20.63
CA TYR A 162 -12.26 -3.03 19.41
C TYR A 162 -12.19 -4.55 19.22
N GLN A 163 -11.03 -5.17 19.45
CA GLN A 163 -10.90 -6.62 19.35
C GLN A 163 -11.77 -7.36 20.37
N GLU A 164 -11.90 -6.82 21.59
CA GLU A 164 -12.68 -7.45 22.66
C GLU A 164 -14.20 -7.38 22.44
N SER A 165 -14.73 -6.24 21.97
CA SER A 165 -16.19 -6.05 21.89
C SER A 165 -16.70 -5.33 20.65
N HIS A 166 -15.83 -5.01 19.69
CA HIS A 166 -16.15 -4.13 18.54
C HIS A 166 -16.69 -2.76 18.99
N TRP A 167 -16.27 -2.31 20.17
CA TRP A 167 -16.82 -1.13 20.87
C TRP A 167 -18.33 -1.19 21.13
N ASP A 168 -18.91 -2.39 21.16
CA ASP A 168 -20.24 -2.60 21.72
C ASP A 168 -20.16 -2.63 23.25
N ALA A 169 -21.07 -1.92 23.90
CA ALA A 169 -21.16 -1.82 25.35
C ALA A 169 -22.27 -2.71 25.93
N GLN A 170 -22.98 -3.45 25.08
CA GLN A 170 -24.07 -4.37 25.45
C GLN A 170 -23.60 -5.80 25.68
#